data_AF-A0A7Y1MW48-F1
#
_entry.id   AF-A0A7Y1MW48-F1
#
_cell.length_a   1.000
_cell.length_b   1.000
_cell.length_c   1.000
_cell.angle_alpha   90.00
_cell.angle_beta   90.00
_cell.angle_gamma   90.00
#
_symmetry.space_group_name_H-M   'P 1'
#
loop_
_entity.id
_entity.type
_entity.pdbx_description
1 polymer ?
#
loop_
_entity_poly.entity_id
_entity_poly.type
_entity_poly.pdbx_seq_one_letter_code
_entity_poly.pdbx_strand_id
1 'polypeptide(L)'
;MSYTTATINELYGLRDKVGLSTASGLKARVRFVQLAYRHMLVHEITRYTLWDRGYEGLGERTFDTCFEMGDSDEVIAELIRDARIRGYADNIEMEIGNSECYARWCSFADRQQEFAF
;
A
#
# COMPACT_ATOMS: atom_id res chain seq x y z
N MET A 1 -9.91 -13.50 -7.84
CA MET A 1 -8.95 -12.81 -8.73
C MET A 1 -7.62 -13.51 -8.60
N SER A 2 -6.96 -13.85 -9.71
CA SER A 2 -5.64 -14.50 -9.70
C SER A 2 -4.57 -13.41 -9.67
N TYR A 3 -3.78 -13.33 -8.60
CA TYR A 3 -2.55 -12.53 -8.60
C TYR A 3 -1.49 -13.28 -9.41
N THR A 4 -0.74 -12.55 -10.21
CA THR A 4 0.31 -13.16 -11.04
C THR A 4 1.60 -13.22 -10.24
N THR A 5 2.44 -14.23 -10.51
CA THR A 5 3.81 -14.30 -10.00
C THR A 5 4.58 -12.99 -10.23
N ALA A 6 4.26 -12.26 -11.31
CA ALA A 6 4.85 -10.96 -11.60
C ALA A 6 4.53 -9.90 -10.52
N THR A 7 3.29 -9.85 -10.01
CA THR A 7 2.91 -8.93 -8.92
C THR A 7 3.70 -9.22 -7.64
N ILE A 8 3.82 -10.49 -7.26
CA ILE A 8 4.57 -10.88 -6.05
C ILE A 8 6.06 -10.57 -6.23
N ASN A 9 6.63 -10.84 -7.40
CA ASN A 9 8.02 -10.47 -7.71
C ASN A 9 8.25 -8.96 -7.65
N GLU A 10 7.28 -8.16 -8.08
CA GLU A 10 7.36 -6.69 -7.99
C GLU A 10 7.34 -6.25 -6.52
N LEU A 11 6.41 -6.74 -5.70
CA LEU A 11 6.38 -6.50 -4.26
C LEU A 11 7.72 -6.89 -3.60
N TYR A 12 8.24 -8.07 -3.94
CA TYR A 12 9.51 -8.57 -3.44
C TYR A 12 10.66 -7.62 -3.80
N GLY A 13 10.72 -7.12 -5.03
CA GLY A 13 11.74 -6.16 -5.46
C GLY A 13 11.64 -4.78 -4.81
N LEU A 14 10.46 -4.41 -4.27
CA LEU A 14 10.25 -3.15 -3.57
C LEU A 14 10.64 -3.21 -2.08
N ARG A 15 10.67 -4.39 -1.47
CA ARG A 15 10.87 -4.57 -0.02
C ARG A 15 12.15 -3.92 0.52
N ASP A 16 13.23 -3.91 -0.26
CA ASP A 16 14.51 -3.33 0.17
C ASP A 16 14.53 -1.79 0.08
N LYS A 17 13.51 -1.20 -0.58
CA LYS A 17 13.43 0.24 -0.83
C LYS A 17 12.44 0.95 0.08
N VAL A 18 11.47 0.24 0.66
CA VAL A 18 10.42 0.88 1.48
C VAL A 18 10.97 1.56 2.74
N GLY A 19 12.14 1.14 3.24
CA GLY A 19 12.82 1.76 4.38
C GLY A 19 13.70 2.95 4.06
N LEU A 20 13.82 3.37 2.79
CA LEU A 20 14.63 4.52 2.42
C LEU A 20 13.91 5.84 2.76
N SER A 21 14.62 6.80 3.36
CA SER A 21 14.11 8.14 3.67
C SER A 21 14.14 9.12 2.47
N THR A 22 14.38 8.60 1.26
CA THR A 22 14.50 9.39 0.04
C THR A 22 13.19 9.40 -0.74
N ALA A 23 13.08 10.26 -1.75
CA ALA A 23 11.95 10.26 -2.69
C ALA A 23 11.75 8.90 -3.39
N SER A 24 12.82 8.13 -3.61
CA SER A 24 12.70 6.76 -4.13
C SER A 24 12.08 5.79 -3.14
N GLY A 25 12.30 6.02 -1.83
CA GLY A 25 11.65 5.25 -0.77
C GLY A 25 10.15 5.50 -0.71
N LEU A 26 9.73 6.77 -0.75
CA LEU A 26 8.30 7.14 -0.83
C LEU A 26 7.63 6.47 -2.04
N LYS A 27 8.23 6.58 -3.23
CA LYS A 27 7.72 5.93 -4.45
C LYS A 27 7.59 4.41 -4.28
N ALA A 28 8.54 3.79 -3.57
CA ALA A 28 8.47 2.36 -3.29
C ALA A 28 7.34 2.02 -2.32
N ARG A 29 7.14 2.78 -1.24
CA ARG A 29 6.03 2.63 -0.29
C ARG A 29 4.67 2.75 -0.98
N VAL A 30 4.47 3.83 -1.74
CA VAL A 30 3.24 4.07 -2.53
C VAL A 30 2.96 2.89 -3.46
N ARG A 31 3.96 2.46 -4.24
CA ARG A 31 3.78 1.36 -5.19
C ARG A 31 3.49 0.04 -4.47
N PHE A 32 4.17 -0.21 -3.35
CA PHE A 32 3.98 -1.43 -2.55
C PHE A 32 2.54 -1.53 -2.04
N VAL A 33 2.03 -0.48 -1.40
CA VAL A 33 0.65 -0.50 -0.86
C VAL A 33 -0.39 -0.56 -1.97
N GLN A 34 -0.19 0.13 -3.10
CA GLN A 34 -1.08 0.03 -4.26
C GLN A 34 -1.18 -1.40 -4.78
N LEU A 35 -0.04 -2.10 -4.93
CA LEU A 35 -0.04 -3.51 -5.34
C LEU A 35 -0.73 -4.40 -4.30
N ALA A 36 -0.45 -4.19 -3.01
CA ALA A 36 -1.02 -4.99 -1.93
C ALA A 36 -2.56 -4.90 -1.91
N TYR A 37 -3.13 -3.69 -1.91
CA TYR A 37 -4.58 -3.50 -1.88
C TYR A 37 -5.26 -3.87 -3.20
N ARG A 38 -4.67 -3.48 -4.35
CA ARG A 38 -5.25 -3.77 -5.66
C ARG A 38 -5.39 -5.26 -5.92
N HIS A 39 -4.46 -6.06 -5.41
CA HIS A 39 -4.43 -7.50 -5.63
C HIS A 39 -4.87 -8.32 -4.41
N MET A 40 -5.44 -7.69 -3.37
CA MET A 40 -5.94 -8.38 -2.17
C MET A 40 -4.84 -9.19 -1.46
N LEU A 41 -3.61 -8.67 -1.43
CA LEU A 41 -2.44 -9.34 -0.85
C LEU A 41 -2.09 -8.85 0.55
N VAL A 42 -2.83 -7.89 1.11
CA VAL A 42 -2.55 -7.33 2.46
C VAL A 42 -2.46 -8.45 3.49
N HIS A 43 -3.48 -9.31 3.58
CA HIS A 43 -3.45 -10.46 4.50
C HIS A 43 -2.34 -11.48 4.18
N GLU A 44 -2.01 -11.74 2.91
CA GLU A 44 -0.92 -12.66 2.57
C GLU A 44 0.45 -12.12 3.02
N ILE A 45 0.62 -10.79 3.00
CA ILE A 45 1.82 -10.10 3.48
C ILE A 45 1.83 -10.06 5.01
N THR A 46 0.78 -9.54 5.65
CA THR A 46 0.77 -9.31 7.11
C THR A 46 0.69 -10.59 7.92
N ARG A 47 0.20 -11.70 7.34
CA ARG A 47 0.23 -13.03 7.96
C ARG A 47 1.46 -13.86 7.58
N TYR A 48 2.43 -13.27 6.89
CA TYR A 48 3.68 -13.94 6.49
C TYR A 48 3.50 -15.14 5.53
N THR A 49 2.32 -15.31 4.92
CA THR A 49 2.06 -16.37 3.93
C THR A 49 3.02 -16.31 2.75
N LEU A 50 3.39 -15.11 2.28
CA LEU A 50 4.36 -14.96 1.20
C LEU A 50 5.79 -15.24 1.66
N TRP A 51 6.13 -14.86 2.89
CA TRP A 51 7.41 -15.21 3.50
C TRP A 51 7.59 -16.74 3.51
N ASP A 52 6.60 -17.48 4.00
CA ASP A 52 6.62 -18.95 4.08
C ASP A 52 6.75 -19.63 2.71
N ARG A 53 6.42 -18.92 1.63
CA ARG A 53 6.56 -19.37 0.24
C ARG A 53 7.93 -19.02 -0.37
N GLY A 54 8.88 -18.52 0.42
CA GLY A 54 10.23 -18.17 -0.04
C GLY A 54 10.40 -16.73 -0.51
N TYR A 55 9.53 -15.81 -0.08
CA TYR A 55 9.68 -14.38 -0.33
C TYR A 55 10.09 -13.65 0.95
N GLU A 56 11.27 -13.94 1.48
CA GLU A 56 11.77 -13.35 2.72
C GLU A 56 11.87 -11.82 2.63
N GLY A 57 11.31 -11.14 3.62
CA GLY A 57 11.16 -9.68 3.66
C GLY A 57 9.78 -9.21 3.20
N LEU A 58 8.90 -10.08 2.68
CA LEU A 58 7.48 -9.78 2.54
C LEU A 58 6.71 -10.25 3.78
N GLY A 59 6.58 -9.34 4.74
CA GLY A 59 5.90 -9.57 6.01
C GLY A 59 5.29 -8.29 6.58
N GLU A 60 4.62 -8.41 7.73
CA GLU A 60 3.99 -7.29 8.46
C GLU A 60 4.95 -6.11 8.66
N ARG A 61 6.19 -6.37 9.11
CA ARG A 61 7.20 -5.30 9.30
C ARG A 61 7.42 -4.42 8.06
N THR A 62 7.46 -5.03 6.87
CA THR A 62 7.65 -4.32 5.60
C THR A 62 6.41 -3.53 5.21
N PHE A 63 5.23 -4.08 5.50
CA PHE A 63 3.97 -3.39 5.31
C PHE A 63 3.85 -2.17 6.24
N ASP A 64 4.13 -2.32 7.53
CA ASP A 64 4.14 -1.22 8.51
C ASP A 64 5.15 -0.14 8.15
N THR A 65 6.33 -0.55 7.67
CA THR A 65 7.34 0.40 7.16
C THR A 65 6.78 1.30 6.06
N CYS A 66 5.75 0.88 5.30
CA CYS A 66 5.12 1.75 4.32
C CYS A 66 4.37 2.95 4.93
N PHE A 67 4.04 2.90 6.22
CA PHE A 67 3.32 3.96 6.94
C PHE A 67 4.15 4.60 8.06
N GLU A 68 5.27 3.99 8.47
CA GLU A 68 6.08 4.46 9.61
C GLU A 68 7.24 5.39 9.24
N MET A 69 7.42 5.74 7.97
CA MET A 69 8.58 6.52 7.49
C MET A 69 8.37 8.04 7.53
N GLY A 70 7.31 8.51 8.19
CA GLY A 70 6.99 9.94 8.35
C GLY A 70 6.23 10.56 7.18
N ASP A 71 5.82 9.74 6.20
CA ASP A 71 5.11 10.16 4.98
C ASP A 71 3.80 9.38 4.76
N SER A 72 3.21 8.84 5.84
CA SER A 72 1.96 8.07 5.80
C SER A 72 0.83 8.77 5.07
N ASP A 73 0.67 10.08 5.30
CA ASP A 73 -0.43 10.86 4.73
C ASP A 73 -0.32 10.92 3.21
N GLU A 74 0.90 11.03 2.67
CA GLU A 74 1.17 11.01 1.23
C GLU A 74 0.97 9.61 0.64
N VAL A 75 1.45 8.57 1.33
CA VAL A 75 1.24 7.18 0.93
C VAL A 75 -0.25 6.83 0.84
N ILE A 76 -1.05 7.24 1.85
CA ILE A 76 -2.50 7.01 1.89
C ILE A 76 -3.20 7.82 0.79
N ALA A 77 -2.84 9.10 0.61
CA ALA A 77 -3.45 9.94 -0.42
C ALA A 77 -3.26 9.34 -1.83
N GLU A 78 -2.03 8.94 -2.17
CA GLU A 78 -1.70 8.31 -3.46
C GLU A 78 -2.37 6.95 -3.65
N LEU A 79 -2.49 6.16 -2.58
CA LEU A 79 -3.23 4.90 -2.62
C LEU A 79 -4.71 5.11 -2.94
N ILE A 80 -5.39 6.05 -2.26
CA ILE A 80 -6.82 6.32 -2.46
C ILE A 80 -7.06 6.90 -3.86
N ARG A 81 -6.20 7.80 -4.36
CA ARG A 81 -6.30 8.32 -5.73
C ARG A 81 -6.21 7.20 -6.76
N ASP A 82 -5.19 6.34 -6.66
CA ASP A 82 -5.03 5.22 -7.59
C ASP A 82 -6.23 4.26 -7.51
N ALA A 83 -6.74 3.99 -6.30
CA ALA A 83 -7.89 3.13 -6.08
C ALA A 83 -9.19 3.65 -6.71
N ARG A 84 -9.44 4.96 -6.62
CA ARG A 84 -10.59 5.62 -7.26
C ARG A 84 -10.45 5.59 -8.78
N ILE A 85 -9.27 5.87 -9.32
CA ILE A 85 -9.00 5.88 -10.77
C ILE A 85 -9.10 4.47 -11.37
N ARG A 86 -8.61 3.45 -10.65
CA ARG A 86 -8.53 2.06 -11.14
C ARG A 86 -9.66 1.16 -10.67
N GLY A 87 -10.58 1.66 -9.85
CA GLY A 87 -11.78 0.94 -9.42
C GLY A 87 -11.53 -0.18 -8.41
N TYR A 88 -10.63 0.01 -7.44
CA TYR A 88 -10.40 -0.95 -6.33
C TYR A 88 -10.57 -0.33 -4.94
N ALA A 89 -11.27 0.80 -4.83
CA ALA A 89 -11.53 1.49 -3.57
C ALA A 89 -12.24 0.59 -2.53
N ASP A 90 -13.17 -0.26 -2.98
CA ASP A 90 -13.90 -1.20 -2.13
C ASP A 90 -12.97 -2.23 -1.46
N ASN A 91 -11.84 -2.60 -2.08
CA ASN A 91 -10.85 -3.48 -1.45
C ASN A 91 -10.24 -2.80 -0.21
N ILE A 92 -9.98 -1.50 -0.29
CA ILE A 92 -9.39 -0.74 0.81
C ILE A 92 -10.40 -0.63 1.95
N GLU A 93 -11.66 -0.28 1.64
CA GLU A 93 -12.72 -0.17 2.64
C GLU A 93 -12.95 -1.49 3.38
N MET A 94 -12.99 -2.60 2.64
CA MET A 94 -13.13 -3.95 3.21
C MET A 94 -11.96 -4.33 4.11
N GLU A 95 -10.72 -4.09 3.68
CA GLU A 95 -9.52 -4.41 4.45
C GLU A 95 -9.38 -3.54 5.72
N ILE A 96 -9.81 -2.27 5.67
CA ILE A 96 -9.83 -1.41 6.86
C ILE A 96 -10.91 -1.86 7.85
N GLY A 97 -12.06 -2.34 7.36
CA GLY A 97 -13.14 -2.90 8.18
C GLY A 97 -13.84 -1.89 9.11
N ASN A 98 -13.50 -0.60 8.99
CA ASN A 98 -14.06 0.50 9.79
C ASN A 98 -14.30 1.71 8.88
N SER A 99 -15.56 2.09 8.72
CA SER A 99 -15.99 3.17 7.81
C SER A 99 -15.48 4.55 8.22
N GLU A 100 -15.34 4.85 9.51
CA GLU A 100 -14.78 6.12 9.98
C GLU A 100 -13.28 6.22 9.68
N CYS A 101 -12.54 5.12 9.85
CA CYS A 101 -11.13 5.05 9.47
C CYS A 101 -10.96 5.21 7.96
N TYR A 102 -11.79 4.54 7.15
CA TYR A 102 -11.75 4.69 5.70
C TYR A 102 -12.11 6.12 5.25
N ALA A 103 -13.11 6.75 5.86
CA ALA A 103 -13.45 8.15 5.59
C ALA A 103 -12.27 9.10 5.92
N ARG A 104 -11.56 8.84 7.02
CA ARG A 104 -10.33 9.57 7.35
C ARG A 104 -9.25 9.37 6.28
N TRP A 105 -9.09 8.16 5.77
CA TRP A 105 -8.14 7.89 4.68
C TRP A 105 -8.49 8.66 3.41
N CYS A 106 -9.78 8.67 3.02
CA CYS A 106 -10.29 9.48 1.92
C CYS A 106 -9.93 10.97 2.07
N SER A 107 -10.03 11.52 3.30
CA SER A 107 -9.71 12.93 3.54
C SER A 107 -8.27 13.34 3.24
N PHE A 108 -7.29 12.41 3.25
CA PHE A 108 -5.90 12.74 2.89
C PHE A 108 -5.77 12.99 1.38
N ALA A 109 -6.47 12.19 0.56
CA ALA A 109 -6.50 12.39 -0.88
C ALA A 109 -7.20 13.70 -1.26
N ASP A 110 -8.29 14.01 -0.56
CA ASP A 110 -9.13 15.19 -0.82
C ASP A 110 -8.43 16.50 -0.42
N ARG A 111 -7.81 16.56 0.78
CA ARG A 111 -7.10 17.76 1.26
C ARG A 111 -5.94 18.19 0.36
N GLN A 112 -5.23 17.24 -0.22
CA GLN A 112 -4.12 17.55 -1.11
C GLN A 112 -4.59 18.03 -2.50
N GLN A 113 -5.84 17.75 -2.90
CA GLN A 113 -6.41 18.28 -4.14
C GLN A 113 -6.74 19.78 -4.02
N GLU A 114 -7.00 20.27 -2.81
CA GLU A 114 -7.27 21.69 -2.53
C GLU A 114 -6.04 22.61 -2.69
N PHE A 115 -4.82 22.06 -2.75
CA PHE A 115 -3.58 22.83 -2.92
C PHE A 115 -2.98 22.76 -4.34
N ALA A 116 -3.64 22.08 -5.28
CA ALA A 116 -3.25 22.05 -6.69
C ALA A 116 -3.94 23.22 -7.44
N PHE A 117 -3.35 24.41 -7.36
CA PHE A 117 -3.69 25.57 -8.20
C PHE A 117 -3.01 25.51 -9.56
#